data_AF-A0A1X1Q351-F1
#
_entry.id   AF-A0A1X1Q351-F1
#
_cell.length_a   1.000
_cell.length_b   1.000
_cell.length_c   1.000
_cell.angle_alpha   90.00
_cell.angle_beta   90.00
_cell.angle_gamma   90.00
#
_symmetry.space_group_name_H-M   'P 1'
#
loop_
_entity.id
_entity.type
_entity.pdbx_description
1 polymer ?
#
loop_
_entity_poly.entity_id
_entity_poly.type
_entity_poly.pdbx_seq_one_letter_code
_entity_poly.pdbx_strand_id
1 'polypeptide(L)'
;MFKGSQSGNYATIEKEEGCTVPVVVWAISEKDEERLDRYEGWPHFYVKETVEFDYISDRPGRRVKGEGMVYIMPPDESTLGLPSQRYFDVLVEGYHRFGLDLKILYEALDYSK
;
A
#
# COMPACT_ATOMS: atom_id res chain seq x y z
N MET A 1 7.46 -0.20 1.84
CA MET A 1 8.57 -1.19 1.79
C MET A 1 8.04 -2.51 1.24
N PHE A 2 8.91 -3.52 1.12
CA PHE A 2 8.55 -4.85 0.65
C PHE A 2 8.92 -5.90 1.69
N LYS A 3 8.00 -6.84 1.93
CA LYS A 3 8.21 -7.96 2.84
C LYS A 3 7.84 -9.29 2.21
N GLY A 4 8.47 -10.35 2.69
CA GLY A 4 8.23 -11.72 2.26
C GLY A 4 6.98 -12.32 2.87
N SER A 5 6.21 -13.01 2.03
CA SER A 5 5.12 -13.89 2.41
C SER A 5 5.12 -15.09 1.47
N GLN A 6 4.95 -16.31 2.00
CA GLN A 6 4.85 -17.65 1.37
C GLN A 6 5.30 -17.83 -0.11
N SER A 7 4.77 -17.06 -1.05
CA SER A 7 5.00 -17.12 -2.50
C SER A 7 5.93 -16.04 -3.09
N GLY A 8 6.35 -15.03 -2.33
CA GLY A 8 7.19 -13.94 -2.84
C GLY A 8 7.30 -12.76 -1.88
N ASN A 9 7.81 -11.63 -2.37
CA ASN A 9 7.86 -10.39 -1.59
C ASN A 9 6.92 -9.34 -2.22
N TYR A 10 6.13 -8.70 -1.38
CA TYR A 10 5.03 -7.81 -1.79
C TYR A 10 5.09 -6.47 -1.07
N ALA A 11 4.37 -5.47 -1.57
CA ALA A 11 4.33 -4.16 -0.94
C ALA A 11 3.55 -4.20 0.38
N THR A 12 4.06 -3.52 1.40
CA THR A 12 3.36 -3.28 2.67
C THR A 12 3.75 -1.92 3.25
N ILE A 13 2.98 -1.45 4.22
CA ILE A 13 3.21 -0.21 4.96
C ILE A 13 3.23 -0.49 6.47
N GLU A 14 4.03 0.27 7.20
CA GLU A 14 4.09 0.27 8.66
C GLU A 14 4.20 1.72 9.16
N LYS A 15 3.87 1.93 10.43
CA LYS A 15 4.02 3.24 11.06
C LYS A 15 5.50 3.50 11.32
N GLU A 16 6.03 4.53 10.67
CA GLU A 16 7.42 4.97 10.85
C GLU A 16 7.46 6.50 10.91
N GLU A 17 8.05 7.04 11.97
CA GLU A 17 8.08 8.49 12.19
C GLU A 17 8.92 9.19 11.13
N GLY A 18 8.39 10.27 10.55
CA GLY A 18 9.05 11.03 9.49
C GLY A 18 8.87 10.44 8.09
N CYS A 19 8.25 9.27 7.95
CA CYS A 19 7.96 8.64 6.67
C CYS A 19 6.52 8.90 6.22
N THR A 20 6.32 8.98 4.91
CA THR A 20 4.99 9.08 4.29
C THR A 20 4.93 8.23 3.03
N VAL A 21 3.73 7.69 2.73
CA VAL A 21 3.49 6.88 1.54
C VAL A 21 2.32 7.49 0.77
N PRO A 22 2.44 7.76 -0.54
CA PRO A 22 1.32 8.25 -1.33
C PRO A 22 0.30 7.14 -1.54
N VAL A 23 -0.99 7.49 -1.51
CA VAL A 23 -2.09 6.54 -1.69
C VAL A 23 -3.03 6.97 -2.80
N VAL A 24 -3.69 5.99 -3.41
CA VAL A 24 -4.86 6.20 -4.27
C VAL A 24 -6.08 5.71 -3.51
N VAL A 25 -7.09 6.57 -3.38
CA VAL A 25 -8.30 6.27 -2.62
C VAL A 25 -9.42 5.89 -3.59
N TRP A 26 -10.03 4.73 -3.34
CA TRP A 26 -11.16 4.22 -4.11
C TRP A 26 -12.41 4.18 -3.24
N ALA A 27 -13.54 4.66 -3.78
CA ALA A 27 -14.84 4.38 -3.19
C ALA A 27 -15.32 3.01 -3.66
N ILE A 28 -15.55 2.09 -2.72
CA ILE A 28 -15.95 0.71 -3.00
C ILE A 28 -17.29 0.39 -2.33
N SER A 29 -18.04 -0.57 -2.88
CA SER A 29 -19.22 -1.11 -2.21
C SER A 29 -18.85 -2.26 -1.27
N GLU A 30 -19.75 -2.63 -0.35
CA GLU A 30 -19.56 -3.80 0.55
C GLU A 30 -19.25 -5.08 -0.25
N LYS A 31 -19.89 -5.27 -1.40
CA LYS A 31 -19.64 -6.42 -2.28
C LYS A 31 -18.26 -6.40 -2.93
N ASP A 32 -17.73 -5.20 -3.20
CA ASP A 32 -16.37 -5.06 -3.72
C ASP A 32 -15.35 -5.34 -2.62
N GLU A 33 -15.63 -4.92 -1.39
CA GLU A 33 -14.84 -5.26 -0.21
C GLU A 33 -14.77 -6.79 0.00
N GLU A 34 -15.89 -7.51 -0.04
CA GLU A 34 -15.91 -8.98 0.06
C GLU A 34 -15.07 -9.67 -1.03
N ARG A 35 -14.99 -9.07 -2.22
CA ARG A 35 -14.17 -9.58 -3.33
C ARG A 35 -12.69 -9.31 -3.09
N LEU A 36 -12.37 -8.13 -2.57
CA LEU A 36 -11.01 -7.76 -2.16
C LEU A 36 -10.51 -8.65 -1.03
N ASP A 37 -11.34 -8.94 -0.03
CA ASP A 37 -10.98 -9.84 1.08
C ASP A 37 -10.51 -11.22 0.57
N ARG A 38 -11.24 -11.80 -0.40
CA ARG A 38 -10.86 -13.07 -1.02
C ARG A 38 -9.61 -12.95 -1.89
N TYR A 39 -9.43 -11.82 -2.57
CA TYR A 39 -8.28 -11.60 -3.44
C TYR A 39 -6.98 -11.42 -2.65
N GLU A 40 -7.04 -10.64 -1.56
CA GLU A 40 -5.91 -10.36 -0.67
C GLU A 40 -5.62 -11.50 0.32
N GLY A 41 -6.45 -12.54 0.34
CA GLY A 41 -6.29 -13.70 1.21
C GLY A 41 -6.54 -13.39 2.68
N TRP A 42 -7.38 -12.38 2.98
CA TRP A 42 -7.76 -12.03 4.34
C TRP A 42 -8.56 -13.17 5.02
N PRO A 43 -8.33 -13.48 6.31
CA PRO A 43 -7.41 -12.81 7.25
C PRO A 43 -6.01 -13.45 7.34
N HIS A 44 -5.64 -14.36 6.43
CA HIS A 44 -4.42 -15.18 6.58
C HIS A 44 -3.18 -14.59 5.91
N PHE A 45 -3.33 -13.91 4.77
CA PHE A 45 -2.20 -13.41 3.97
C PHE A 45 -1.91 -11.92 4.24
N TYR A 46 -2.97 -11.12 4.29
CA TYR A 46 -2.96 -9.74 4.75
C TYR A 46 -3.99 -9.54 5.86
N VAL A 47 -3.68 -8.66 6.80
CA VAL A 47 -4.64 -8.15 7.78
C VAL A 47 -5.22 -6.83 7.31
N LYS A 48 -6.47 -6.58 7.67
CA LYS A 48 -7.21 -5.37 7.33
C LYS A 48 -7.05 -4.35 8.45
N GLU A 49 -6.64 -3.13 8.10
CA GLU A 49 -6.54 -2.03 9.04
C GLU A 49 -7.27 -0.79 8.52
N THR A 50 -7.76 0.02 9.45
CA THR A 50 -8.30 1.34 9.17
C THR A 50 -7.21 2.38 9.38
N VAL A 51 -6.98 3.22 8.38
CA VAL A 51 -5.97 4.28 8.43
C VAL A 51 -6.59 5.64 8.14
N GLU A 52 -6.05 6.67 8.81
CA GLU A 52 -6.31 8.05 8.45
C GLU A 52 -5.38 8.46 7.30
N PHE A 53 -5.88 9.25 6.36
CA PHE A 53 -5.08 9.85 5.30
C PHE A 53 -5.48 11.30 5.06
N ASP A 54 -4.50 12.11 4.65
CA ASP A 54 -4.77 13.46 4.17
C ASP A 54 -4.99 13.44 2.66
N TYR A 55 -6.06 14.09 2.19
CA TYR A 55 -6.25 14.34 0.76
C TYR A 55 -6.46 15.84 0.47
N ILE A 56 -6.04 16.25 -0.72
CA ILE A 56 -6.23 17.62 -1.20
C ILE A 56 -7.66 17.71 -1.73
N SER A 57 -8.50 18.52 -1.08
CA SER A 57 -9.84 18.77 -1.60
C SER A 57 -9.78 19.71 -2.82
N ASP A 58 -10.91 19.80 -3.52
CA ASP A 58 -11.22 20.83 -4.53
C ASP A 58 -10.94 22.29 -4.09
N ARG A 59 -10.70 22.54 -2.80
CA ARG A 59 -10.35 23.85 -2.24
C ARG A 59 -8.83 23.98 -2.10
N PRO A 60 -8.20 24.96 -2.79
CA PRO A 60 -6.77 25.19 -2.70
C PRO A 60 -6.32 25.38 -1.24
N GLY A 61 -5.30 24.63 -0.82
CA GLY A 61 -4.65 24.79 0.48
C GLY A 61 -5.32 24.11 1.67
N ARG A 62 -6.43 23.39 1.49
CA ARG A 62 -7.06 22.62 2.58
C ARG A 62 -6.76 21.12 2.44
N ARG A 63 -5.94 20.61 3.36
CA ARG A 63 -5.85 19.16 3.61
C ARG A 63 -7.07 18.75 4.44
N VAL A 64 -7.78 17.73 3.97
CA VAL A 64 -8.90 17.13 4.70
C VAL A 64 -8.48 15.74 5.13
N LYS A 65 -8.80 15.37 6.36
CA LYS A 65 -8.63 14.00 6.84
C LYS A 65 -9.75 13.12 6.28
N GLY A 66 -9.36 12.00 5.70
CA GLY A 66 -10.23 10.88 5.36
C GLY A 66 -9.86 9.67 6.21
N GLU A 67 -10.78 8.71 6.25
CA GLU A 67 -10.56 7.39 6.82
C GLU A 67 -10.83 6.36 5.73
N GLY A 68 -10.01 5.32 5.67
CA GLY A 68 -10.14 4.25 4.70
C GLY A 68 -9.52 2.97 5.20
N MET A 69 -9.85 1.87 4.52
CA MET A 69 -9.29 0.56 4.82
C MET A 69 -8.10 0.26 3.92
N VAL A 70 -7.13 -0.46 4.48
CA VAL A 70 -5.94 -0.96 3.77
C VAL A 70 -5.66 -2.40 4.19
N TYR A 71 -4.94 -3.11 3.34
CA TYR A 71 -4.39 -4.43 3.63
C TYR A 71 -2.90 -4.29 3.91
N ILE A 72 -2.45 -4.75 5.07
CA ILE A 72 -1.03 -4.76 5.45
C ILE A 72 -0.56 -6.18 5.78
N MET A 73 0.71 -6.47 5.51
CA MET A 73 1.28 -7.75 5.92
C MET A 73 1.42 -7.79 7.44
N PRO A 74 1.13 -8.93 8.09
CA PRO A 74 1.36 -9.10 9.52
C PRO A 74 2.82 -8.77 9.87
N PRO A 75 3.09 -7.75 10.71
CA PRO A 75 4.46 -7.26 10.95
C PRO A 75 5.37 -8.32 11.59
N ASP A 76 4.81 -9.12 12.50
CA ASP A 76 5.55 -10.10 13.31
C ASP A 76 5.92 -11.38 12.55
N GLU A 77 5.31 -11.63 11.38
CA GLU A 77 5.46 -12.88 10.62
C GLU A 77 6.22 -12.68 9.29
N SER A 78 6.63 -11.45 8.97
CA SER A 78 7.20 -11.12 7.66
C SER A 78 8.53 -10.35 7.77
N THR A 79 9.50 -10.74 6.94
CA THR A 79 10.84 -10.13 6.87
C THR A 79 10.99 -9.29 5.61
N LEU A 80 11.89 -8.29 5.62
CA LEU A 80 12.19 -7.51 4.43
C LEU A 80 12.68 -8.41 3.29
N GLY A 81 12.26 -8.10 2.07
CA GLY A 81 12.69 -8.84 0.90
C GLY A 81 12.32 -8.17 -0.41
N LEU A 82 13.16 -8.38 -1.43
CA LEU A 82 12.99 -7.74 -2.73
C LEU A 82 11.85 -8.37 -3.53
N PRO A 83 10.92 -7.57 -4.09
CA PRO A 83 9.86 -8.07 -4.95
C PRO A 83 10.44 -8.67 -6.23
N SER A 84 9.66 -9.53 -6.89
CA SER A 84 9.99 -9.92 -8.27
C SER A 84 9.93 -8.70 -9.20
N GLN A 85 10.79 -8.66 -10.23
CA GLN A 85 10.79 -7.56 -11.22
C GLN A 85 9.40 -7.35 -11.82
N ARG A 86 8.73 -8.44 -12.20
CA ARG A 86 7.38 -8.39 -12.79
C ARG A 86 6.37 -7.72 -11.86
N TYR A 87 6.42 -7.98 -10.56
CA TYR A 87 5.52 -7.34 -9.60
C TYR A 87 5.88 -5.86 -9.43
N PHE A 88 7.16 -5.54 -9.36
CA PHE A 88 7.63 -4.16 -9.25
C PHE A 88 7.23 -3.31 -10.46
N ASP A 89 7.30 -3.86 -11.68
CA ASP A 89 6.90 -3.17 -12.92
C ASP A 89 5.41 -2.76 -12.90
N VAL A 90 4.54 -3.58 -12.29
CA VAL A 90 3.11 -3.25 -12.12
C VAL A 90 2.93 -2.05 -11.19
N LEU A 91 3.72 -1.95 -10.12
CA LEU A 91 3.69 -0.79 -9.23
C LEU A 91 4.20 0.47 -9.92
N VAL A 92 5.28 0.36 -10.70
CA VAL A 92 5.81 1.47 -11.51
C VAL A 92 4.75 2.00 -12.47
N GLU A 93 4.04 1.09 -13.16
CA GLU A 93 2.95 1.47 -14.07
C GLU A 93 1.81 2.18 -13.31
N GLY A 94 1.43 1.67 -12.14
CA GLY A 94 0.42 2.29 -11.28
C GLY A 94 0.82 3.70 -10.83
N TYR A 95 2.05 3.87 -10.34
CA TYR A 95 2.57 5.17 -9.94
C TYR A 95 2.55 6.16 -11.11
N HIS A 96 2.99 5.75 -12.29
CA HIS A 96 2.91 6.58 -13.49
C HIS A 96 1.48 6.97 -13.85
N ARG A 97 0.55 6.00 -13.85
CA ARG A 97 -0.85 6.22 -14.21
C ARG A 97 -1.53 7.26 -13.32
N PHE A 98 -1.21 7.26 -12.02
CA PHE A 98 -1.81 8.17 -11.04
C PHE A 98 -0.94 9.40 -10.74
N GLY A 99 0.17 9.59 -11.45
CA GLY A 99 1.05 10.74 -11.26
C GLY A 99 1.75 10.78 -9.90
N LEU A 100 2.00 9.62 -9.29
CA LEU A 100 2.71 9.50 -8.02
C LEU A 100 4.23 9.56 -8.24
N ASP A 101 4.96 10.06 -7.24
CA ASP A 101 6.42 10.14 -7.31
C ASP A 101 7.07 8.77 -7.21
N LEU A 102 7.68 8.32 -8.31
CA LEU A 102 8.41 7.05 -8.37
C LEU A 102 9.61 7.00 -7.42
N LYS A 103 10.17 8.15 -7.01
CA LYS A 103 11.30 8.17 -6.08
C LYS A 103 10.97 7.45 -4.78
N ILE A 104 9.74 7.60 -4.28
CA ILE A 104 9.26 6.92 -3.06
C ILE A 104 9.22 5.40 -3.26
N LEU A 105 8.81 4.94 -4.45
CA LEU A 105 8.76 3.51 -4.78
C LEU A 105 10.17 2.90 -4.87
N TYR A 106 11.14 3.63 -5.44
CA TYR A 106 12.54 3.19 -5.47
C TYR A 106 13.22 3.24 -4.11
N GLU A 107 12.92 4.24 -3.28
CA GLU A 107 13.36 4.30 -1.89
C GLU A 107 12.82 3.10 -1.09
N ALA A 108 11.57 2.72 -1.29
CA ALA A 108 10.99 1.52 -0.69
C ALA A 108 11.69 0.24 -1.14
N LEU A 109 12.13 0.15 -2.40
CA LEU A 109 12.90 -0.99 -2.92
C LEU A 109 14.29 -1.07 -2.26
N ASP A 110 14.96 0.07 -2.12
CA ASP A 110 16.28 0.15 -1.49
C ASP A 110 16.23 -0.17 0.01
N TYR A 111 15.21 0.34 0.71
CA TYR A 111 14.93 0.04 2.11
C TYR A 111 14.72 -1.45 2.39
N SER A 112 14.29 -2.22 1.38
CA SER A 112 13.93 -3.63 1.53
C SER A 112 15.06 -4.60 1.12
N LYS A 113 16.26 -4.09 0.86
CA LYS A 113 17.48 -4.88 0.61
C LYS A 113 18.09 -5.39 1.90
#